data_AF-A0A1V8SV63-F1
#
_entry.id   AF-A0A1V8SV63-F1
#
_cell.length_a   1.000
_cell.length_b   1.000
_cell.length_c   1.000
_cell.angle_alpha   90.00
_cell.angle_beta   90.00
_cell.angle_gamma   90.00
#
_symmetry.space_group_name_H-M   'P 1'
#
loop_
_entity.id
_entity.type
_entity.pdbx_description
1 polymer ?
#
loop_
_entity_poly.entity_id
_entity_poly.type
_entity_poly.pdbx_seq_one_letter_code
_entity_poly.pdbx_strand_id
1 'polypeptide(L)'
;MFLLLQLPAELRNRVYGFFILRLDHPVKMRVRHQPALSLINRQIRQETLSMFYSINTIDVDPWDDNEEAAIRMLKPYARHLSSISALHYFNRGDAILATRGGAPDRRREWTFKYYYQKDGRWRDETAAHTLELWLRRLGMNVDREFKAFMGPRIKNTEMIAMLERAVNSPSPQQLDWRDFAHRTWVVGEDDELSATRAKKFEELATSLTSQETAMRGKVRAYTDHGPGSYEIKKVPRARAIYQSPLTSPFSVLRCFIACWSILTTGVYPEDVSAMQHIPADTKGRDYPDIILVNGPATGTVMVLASVALRFFDYKGAATRFRMRTLYVESWARVKRLSLSGRILAHMVDRCLVQWPLLDAKKTGPGRAEFQGCFV
;
A
#
# COMPACT_ATOMS: atom_id res chain seq x y z
N MET A 1 -7.15 13.82 53.90
CA MET A 1 -7.15 14.74 52.74
C MET A 1 -5.70 14.95 52.32
N PHE A 2 -5.31 14.63 51.07
CA PHE A 2 -3.91 14.75 50.64
C PHE A 2 -3.48 16.23 50.70
N LEU A 3 -2.57 16.60 51.62
CA LEU A 3 -1.99 17.94 51.77
C LEU A 3 -1.45 18.50 50.43
N LEU A 4 -0.97 17.60 49.56
CA LEU A 4 -0.51 17.91 48.22
C LEU A 4 -1.57 18.61 47.34
N LEU A 5 -2.85 18.25 47.49
CA LEU A 5 -3.94 18.82 46.71
C LEU A 5 -4.33 20.24 47.16
N GLN A 6 -3.93 20.65 48.36
CA GLN A 6 -4.17 22.01 48.88
C GLN A 6 -3.16 23.02 48.33
N LEU A 7 -2.04 22.56 47.74
CA LEU A 7 -1.06 23.45 47.12
C LEU A 7 -1.60 24.06 45.83
N PRO A 8 -1.18 25.27 45.45
CA PRO A 8 -1.43 25.84 44.12
C PRO A 8 -0.93 24.93 42.98
N ALA A 9 -1.60 24.98 41.83
CA ALA A 9 -1.31 24.12 40.68
C ALA A 9 0.16 24.21 40.20
N GLU A 10 0.77 25.39 40.28
CA GLU A 10 2.17 25.61 39.90
C GLU A 10 3.15 24.82 40.78
N LEU A 11 2.93 24.82 42.09
CA LEU A 11 3.75 24.07 43.04
C LEU A 11 3.51 22.57 42.87
N ARG A 12 2.26 22.14 42.63
CA ARG A 12 1.96 20.74 42.31
C ARG A 12 2.69 20.29 41.04
N ASN A 13 2.67 21.09 39.98
CA ASN A 13 3.36 20.78 38.73
C ASN A 13 4.88 20.66 38.91
N ARG A 14 5.49 21.53 39.74
CA ARG A 14 6.91 21.40 40.10
C ARG A 14 7.19 20.10 40.84
N VAL A 15 6.35 19.74 41.81
CA VAL A 15 6.47 18.47 42.54
C VAL A 15 6.34 17.28 41.58
N TYR A 16 5.32 17.27 40.72
CA TYR A 16 5.17 16.22 39.70
C TYR A 16 6.39 16.16 38.77
N GLY A 17 7.00 17.30 38.45
CA GLY A 17 8.17 17.38 37.56
C GLY A 17 9.38 16.60 38.07
N PHE A 18 9.51 16.42 39.39
CA PHE A 18 10.54 15.57 39.98
C PHE A 18 10.27 14.07 39.81
N PHE A 19 9.00 13.67 39.71
CA PHE A 19 8.60 12.27 39.63
C PHE A 19 8.32 11.79 38.20
N ILE A 20 7.89 12.69 37.31
CA ILE A 20 7.62 12.36 35.92
C ILE A 20 8.90 12.52 35.11
N LEU A 21 9.54 11.40 34.84
CA LEU A 21 10.75 11.35 34.03
C LEU A 21 10.41 11.41 32.53
N ARG A 22 11.27 12.10 31.79
CA ARG A 22 11.38 11.92 30.34
C ARG A 22 12.11 10.62 30.09
N LEU A 23 11.46 9.70 29.38
CA LEU A 23 12.01 8.42 29.00
C LEU A 23 12.77 8.56 27.69
N ASP A 24 13.92 7.88 27.61
CA ASP A 24 14.77 7.85 26.40
C ASP A 24 14.20 6.96 25.30
N HIS A 25 13.12 6.23 25.59
CA HIS A 25 12.47 5.31 24.67
C HIS A 25 10.97 5.65 24.53
N PRO A 26 10.39 5.45 23.33
CA PRO A 26 8.95 5.60 23.14
C PRO A 26 8.13 4.73 24.09
N VAL A 27 7.07 5.30 24.64
CA VAL A 27 6.21 4.66 25.65
C VAL A 27 5.06 3.93 24.97
N LYS A 28 4.99 2.61 25.18
CA LYS A 28 3.83 1.81 24.74
C LYS A 28 2.61 2.06 25.62
N MET A 29 1.44 2.18 25.00
CA MET A 29 0.19 2.53 25.69
C MET A 29 -0.42 1.38 26.48
N ARG A 30 0.15 1.14 27.66
CA ARG A 30 -0.38 0.20 28.66
C ARG A 30 -0.44 0.88 30.02
N VAL A 31 -1.43 0.51 30.83
CA VAL A 31 -1.63 1.05 32.19
C VAL A 31 -0.35 0.94 33.04
N ARG A 32 0.41 -0.16 32.89
CA ARG A 32 1.66 -0.40 33.60
C ARG A 32 2.81 0.56 33.28
N HIS A 33 2.76 1.26 32.15
CA HIS A 33 3.80 2.23 31.76
C HIS A 33 3.41 3.68 32.13
N GLN A 34 2.25 3.88 32.78
CA GLN A 34 1.88 5.18 33.33
C GLN A 34 2.68 5.46 34.63
N PRO A 35 2.99 6.72 34.94
CA PRO A 35 3.67 7.07 36.20
C PRO A 35 2.89 6.53 37.40
N ALA A 36 3.58 6.01 38.42
CA ALA A 36 2.96 5.46 39.63
C ALA A 36 1.98 6.48 40.29
N LEU A 37 2.31 7.78 40.23
CA LEU A 37 1.46 8.86 40.72
C LEU A 37 0.05 8.89 40.08
N SER A 38 -0.10 8.39 38.86
CA SER A 38 -1.39 8.33 38.16
C SER A 38 -2.39 7.34 38.77
N LEU A 39 -1.94 6.49 39.69
CA LEU A 39 -2.78 5.47 40.34
C LEU A 39 -3.36 5.94 41.68
N ILE A 40 -2.90 7.08 42.22
CA ILE A 40 -3.21 7.51 43.59
C ILE A 40 -4.59 8.17 43.69
N ASN A 41 -4.87 9.14 42.82
CA ASN A 41 -6.09 9.95 42.88
C ASN A 41 -6.47 10.45 41.48
N ARG A 42 -7.76 10.64 41.21
CA ARG A 42 -8.28 11.13 39.92
C ARG A 42 -7.70 12.50 39.51
N GLN A 43 -7.56 13.44 40.44
CA GLN A 43 -6.99 14.76 40.14
C GLN A 43 -5.49 14.66 39.83
N ILE A 44 -4.73 13.98 40.69
CA ILE A 44 -3.29 13.73 40.49
C ILE A 44 -3.08 13.01 39.16
N ARG A 45 -3.93 12.04 38.84
CA ARG A 45 -3.92 11.30 37.56
C ARG A 45 -4.05 12.23 36.36
N GLN A 46 -5.01 13.15 36.38
CA GLN A 46 -5.23 14.06 35.24
C GLN A 46 -4.04 15.00 35.04
N GLU A 47 -3.56 15.63 36.11
CA GLU A 47 -2.42 16.56 36.07
C GLU A 47 -1.14 15.83 35.63
N THR A 48 -0.84 14.68 36.25
CA THR A 48 0.34 13.84 35.98
C THR A 48 0.33 13.33 34.53
N LEU A 49 -0.78 12.75 34.06
CA LEU A 49 -0.84 12.21 32.70
C LEU A 49 -0.73 13.31 31.63
N SER A 50 -1.28 14.50 31.88
CA SER A 50 -1.14 15.63 30.96
C SER A 50 0.32 16.03 30.75
N MET A 51 1.13 15.99 31.81
CA MET A 51 2.55 16.33 31.76
C MET A 51 3.40 15.17 31.23
N PHE A 52 3.07 13.93 31.61
CA PHE A 52 3.74 12.75 31.11
C PHE A 52 3.66 12.64 29.58
N TYR A 53 2.47 12.89 29.00
CA TYR A 53 2.26 12.83 27.55
C TYR A 53 2.80 14.07 26.79
N SER A 54 3.16 15.14 27.49
CA SER A 54 3.79 16.31 26.86
C SER A 54 5.30 16.20 26.77
N ILE A 55 5.94 15.40 27.61
CA ILE A 55 7.40 15.23 27.62
C ILE A 55 7.87 13.92 26.97
N ASN A 56 7.02 12.89 26.97
CA ASN A 56 7.35 11.57 26.44
C ASN A 56 6.79 11.35 25.04
N THR A 57 7.56 10.63 24.23
CA THR A 57 7.10 10.11 22.94
C THR A 57 6.24 8.88 23.17
N ILE A 58 5.06 8.86 22.55
CA ILE A 58 4.15 7.72 22.64
C ILE A 58 4.32 6.83 21.42
N ASP A 59 4.50 5.55 21.66
CA ASP A 59 4.60 4.55 20.62
C ASP A 59 3.23 3.97 20.28
N VAL A 60 2.87 4.03 19.00
CA VAL A 60 1.63 3.46 18.48
C VAL A 60 1.94 2.34 17.48
N ASP A 61 1.39 1.16 17.76
CA ASP A 61 1.53 0.00 16.90
C ASP A 61 0.27 -0.12 16.00
N PRO A 62 0.41 -0.39 14.69
CA PRO A 62 -0.73 -0.54 13.77
C PRO A 62 -1.63 -1.73 14.07
N TRP A 63 -1.12 -2.67 14.88
CA TRP A 63 -1.69 -3.99 15.14
C TRP A 63 -1.88 -4.25 16.64
N ASP A 64 -1.91 -3.20 17.47
CA ASP A 64 -2.18 -3.37 18.89
C ASP A 64 -3.63 -3.85 19.06
N ASP A 65 -3.82 -5.08 19.55
CA ASP A 65 -5.15 -5.61 19.92
C ASP A 65 -5.87 -4.68 20.92
N ASN A 66 -5.12 -3.77 21.57
CA ASN A 66 -5.59 -2.78 22.51
C ASN A 66 -5.76 -1.36 21.92
N GLU A 67 -5.74 -1.21 20.59
CA GLU A 67 -5.81 0.10 19.89
C GLU A 67 -6.97 0.96 20.41
N GLU A 68 -8.18 0.40 20.51
CA GLU A 68 -9.36 1.13 20.98
C GLU A 68 -9.24 1.60 22.43
N ALA A 69 -8.67 0.77 23.30
CA ALA A 69 -8.46 1.12 24.69
C ALA A 69 -7.37 2.20 24.85
N ALA A 70 -6.29 2.09 24.06
CA ALA A 70 -5.22 3.08 24.03
C ALA A 70 -5.74 4.44 23.54
N ILE A 71 -6.56 4.45 22.48
CA ILE A 71 -7.23 5.67 21.98
C ILE A 71 -8.16 6.24 23.06
N ARG A 72 -8.96 5.41 23.74
CA ARG A 72 -9.82 5.86 24.84
C ARG A 72 -9.02 6.48 25.99
N MET A 73 -7.85 5.91 26.32
CA MET A 73 -6.95 6.44 27.34
C MET A 73 -6.30 7.76 26.94
N LEU A 74 -5.96 7.92 25.65
CA LEU A 74 -5.27 9.09 25.11
C LEU A 74 -6.17 10.26 24.79
N LYS A 75 -7.38 10.00 24.30
CA LYS A 75 -8.30 11.01 23.77
C LYS A 75 -8.52 12.20 24.72
N PRO A 76 -8.67 12.03 26.05
CA PRO A 76 -8.78 13.16 26.98
C PRO A 76 -7.53 14.06 27.02
N TYR A 77 -6.36 13.49 26.76
CA TYR A 77 -5.06 14.16 26.85
C TYR A 77 -4.48 14.53 25.48
N ALA A 78 -5.23 14.32 24.39
CA ALA A 78 -4.75 14.53 23.03
C ALA A 78 -4.13 15.91 22.80
N ARG A 79 -4.64 16.94 23.47
CA ARG A 79 -4.13 18.33 23.37
C ARG A 79 -2.72 18.52 23.93
N HIS A 80 -2.31 17.66 24.86
CA HIS A 80 -1.01 17.71 25.52
C HIS A 80 0.06 16.88 24.82
N LEU A 81 -0.33 16.08 23.81
CA LEU A 81 0.60 15.27 23.03
C LEU A 81 1.59 16.14 22.26
N SER A 82 2.87 15.94 22.55
CA SER A 82 3.98 16.61 21.86
C SER A 82 4.64 15.73 20.80
N SER A 83 4.66 14.41 21.01
CA SER A 83 5.30 13.48 20.08
C SER A 83 4.65 12.10 20.09
N ILE A 84 4.47 11.53 18.90
CA ILE A 84 3.93 10.20 18.68
C ILE A 84 4.83 9.50 17.66
N SER A 85 5.30 8.30 17.97
CA SER A 85 6.05 7.44 17.05
C SER A 85 5.19 6.28 16.57
N ALA A 86 5.41 5.84 15.35
CA ALA A 86 4.98 4.53 14.87
C ALA A 86 6.21 3.77 14.38
N LEU A 87 6.41 2.55 14.88
CA LEU A 87 7.51 1.67 14.49
C LEU A 87 7.16 0.83 13.26
N HIS A 88 8.19 0.55 12.46
CA HIS A 88 8.12 -0.40 11.36
C HIS A 88 8.12 -1.84 11.90
N TYR A 89 7.14 -2.63 11.45
CA TYR A 89 6.91 -3.97 11.97
C TYR A 89 8.00 -4.98 11.56
N PHE A 90 8.55 -4.84 10.36
CA PHE A 90 9.52 -5.83 9.82
C PHE A 90 10.97 -5.52 10.21
N ASN A 91 11.27 -4.27 10.58
CA ASN A 91 12.61 -3.86 10.97
C ASN A 91 12.49 -2.93 12.18
N ARG A 92 12.78 -3.42 13.39
CA ARG A 92 12.66 -2.66 14.66
C ARG A 92 13.56 -1.41 14.73
N GLY A 93 14.32 -1.10 13.68
CA GLY A 93 15.17 0.09 13.56
C GLY A 93 14.52 1.28 12.86
N ASP A 94 13.35 1.12 12.24
CA ASP A 94 12.72 2.18 11.43
C ASP A 94 11.48 2.73 12.12
N ALA A 95 11.42 4.05 12.31
CA ALA A 95 10.31 4.72 13.00
C ALA A 95 9.93 6.03 12.32
N ILE A 96 8.64 6.34 12.28
CA ILE A 96 8.19 7.69 11.97
C ILE A 96 7.82 8.36 13.28
N LEU A 97 8.36 9.55 13.49
CA LEU A 97 8.04 10.42 14.60
C LEU A 97 7.23 11.60 14.09
N ALA A 98 5.97 11.67 14.52
CA ALA A 98 5.19 12.90 14.45
C ALA A 98 5.52 13.73 15.69
N THR A 99 6.14 14.90 15.51
CA THR A 99 6.35 15.88 16.57
C THR A 99 5.52 17.12 16.34
N ARG A 100 4.95 17.65 17.42
CA ARG A 100 4.24 18.91 17.44
C ARG A 100 5.19 20.00 17.91
N GLY A 101 5.54 20.92 17.00
CA GLY A 101 6.46 22.03 17.31
C GLY A 101 5.82 23.07 18.23
N GLY A 102 6.61 23.64 19.13
CA GLY A 102 6.21 24.72 20.01
C GLY A 102 7.33 25.75 20.22
N ALA A 103 7.36 26.77 19.35
CA ALA A 103 7.63 28.11 19.87
C ALA A 103 6.26 28.66 20.34
N PRO A 104 6.16 29.35 21.48
CA PRO A 104 4.89 29.76 22.08
C PRO A 104 4.00 30.63 21.16
N ASP A 105 4.56 31.17 20.07
CA ASP A 105 3.93 32.13 19.17
C ASP A 105 3.65 31.61 17.73
N ARG A 106 3.88 30.31 17.45
CA ARG A 106 3.54 29.72 16.13
C ARG A 106 2.44 28.68 16.24
N ARG A 107 1.57 28.64 15.22
CA ARG A 107 0.51 27.64 15.06
C ARG A 107 1.08 26.25 15.31
N ARG A 108 0.37 25.47 16.14
CA ARG A 108 0.76 24.13 16.60
C ARG A 108 0.64 23.09 15.48
N GLU A 109 1.46 23.23 14.45
CA GLU A 109 1.54 22.37 13.26
C GLU A 109 2.32 21.07 13.59
N TRP A 110 1.87 19.93 13.04
CA TRP A 110 2.59 18.66 13.15
C TRP A 110 3.70 18.59 12.11
N THR A 111 4.83 18.08 12.55
CA THR A 111 6.02 17.83 11.74
C THR A 111 6.31 16.35 11.79
N PHE A 112 6.52 15.73 10.63
CA PHE A 112 6.77 14.31 10.50
C PHE A 112 8.23 14.10 10.14
N LYS A 113 8.93 13.28 10.91
CA LYS A 113 10.35 12.93 10.71
C LYS A 113 10.51 11.42 10.65
N TYR A 114 11.30 10.95 9.69
CA TYR A 114 11.73 9.55 9.62
C TYR A 114 13.02 9.36 10.42
N TYR A 115 13.10 8.29 11.19
CA TYR A 115 14.31 7.80 11.85
C TYR A 115 14.62 6.41 11.28
N TYR A 116 15.84 6.22 10.78
CA TYR A 116 16.26 5.04 10.03
C TYR A 116 17.56 4.46 10.59
N GLN A 117 17.70 3.13 10.59
CA GLN A 117 18.95 2.46 10.91
C GLN A 117 19.57 1.80 9.66
N LYS A 118 20.46 2.55 8.97
CA LYS A 118 21.43 2.16 7.90
C LYS A 118 20.86 1.58 6.60
N ASP A 119 20.93 2.33 5.48
CA ASP A 119 20.63 1.92 4.05
C ASP A 119 19.78 2.88 3.19
N GLY A 120 19.23 3.98 3.70
CA GLY A 120 18.82 5.13 2.86
C GLY A 120 17.76 4.89 1.78
N ARG A 121 17.07 3.74 1.78
CA ARG A 121 15.94 3.46 0.88
C ARG A 121 14.62 3.86 1.54
N TRP A 122 14.01 4.90 0.99
CA TRP A 122 12.69 5.41 1.35
C TRP A 122 11.61 4.44 0.86
N ARG A 123 10.64 4.10 1.72
CA ARG A 123 9.24 3.67 1.43
C ARG A 123 8.72 2.70 2.50
N ASP A 124 8.29 3.17 3.67
CA ASP A 124 7.24 2.43 4.39
C ASP A 124 6.08 3.36 4.74
N GLU A 125 4.98 3.15 4.03
CA GLU A 125 3.74 3.91 4.20
C GLU A 125 2.92 3.42 5.40
N THR A 126 3.25 2.25 5.96
CA THR A 126 2.51 1.63 7.07
C THR A 126 2.63 2.46 8.33
N ALA A 127 3.85 2.81 8.75
CA ALA A 127 4.06 3.68 9.92
C ALA A 127 3.42 5.07 9.72
N ALA A 128 3.46 5.60 8.50
CA ALA A 128 2.90 6.91 8.19
C ALA A 128 1.38 6.90 8.32
N HIS A 129 0.74 5.89 7.74
CA HIS A 129 -0.71 5.75 7.81
C HIS A 129 -1.19 5.39 9.20
N THR A 130 -0.40 4.62 9.96
CA THR A 130 -0.65 4.37 11.38
C THR A 130 -0.70 5.70 12.14
N LEU A 131 0.29 6.57 11.95
CA LEU A 131 0.26 7.91 12.56
C LEU A 131 -0.95 8.73 12.11
N GLU A 132 -1.27 8.75 10.81
CA GLU A 132 -2.44 9.48 10.29
C GLU A 132 -3.74 8.99 10.94
N LEU A 133 -3.94 7.67 11.01
CA LEU A 133 -5.12 7.05 11.61
C LEU A 133 -5.24 7.43 13.08
N TRP A 134 -4.16 7.29 13.85
CA TRP A 134 -4.14 7.59 15.27
C TRP A 134 -4.37 9.08 15.54
N LEU A 135 -3.65 9.97 14.84
CA LEU A 135 -3.82 11.42 14.96
C LEU A 135 -5.27 11.84 14.65
N ARG A 136 -5.88 11.29 13.59
CA ARG A 136 -7.28 11.54 13.26
C ARG A 136 -8.25 11.00 14.32
N ARG A 137 -8.04 9.78 14.82
CA ARG A 137 -8.89 9.19 15.87
C ARG A 137 -8.79 9.95 17.20
N LEU A 138 -7.66 10.60 17.46
CA LEU A 138 -7.45 11.54 18.57
C LEU A 138 -8.08 12.94 18.31
N GLY A 139 -8.73 13.14 17.17
CA GLY A 139 -9.41 14.39 16.82
C GLY A 139 -8.49 15.47 16.26
N MET A 140 -7.32 15.09 15.74
CA MET A 140 -6.36 16.04 15.18
C MET A 140 -6.48 16.10 13.66
N ASN A 141 -6.46 17.31 13.11
CA ASN A 141 -6.45 17.52 11.67
C ASN A 141 -4.98 17.59 11.19
N VAL A 142 -4.54 16.57 10.46
CA VAL A 142 -3.18 16.45 9.94
C VAL A 142 -3.13 16.39 8.42
N ASP A 143 -4.25 16.66 7.74
CA ASP A 143 -4.39 16.36 6.31
C ASP A 143 -3.44 17.16 5.41
N ARG A 144 -3.15 18.43 5.73
CA ARG A 144 -2.25 19.27 4.92
C ARG A 144 -0.79 18.83 5.06
N GLU A 145 -0.32 18.74 6.30
CA GLU A 145 1.06 18.39 6.64
C GLU A 145 1.38 16.94 6.26
N PHE A 146 0.44 16.02 6.49
CA PHE A 146 0.59 14.63 6.13
C PHE A 146 0.61 14.41 4.61
N LYS A 147 -0.21 15.14 3.85
CA LYS A 147 -0.13 15.11 2.37
C LYS A 147 1.18 15.67 1.85
N ALA A 148 1.69 16.74 2.45
CA ALA A 148 2.99 17.29 2.11
C ALA A 148 4.13 16.29 2.43
N PHE A 149 4.04 15.62 3.58
CA PHE A 149 4.98 14.57 3.99
C PHE A 149 4.99 13.34 3.08
N MET A 150 3.80 12.91 2.63
CA MET A 150 3.65 11.70 1.82
C MET A 150 3.84 11.94 0.32
N GLY A 151 3.89 13.19 -0.13
CA GLY A 151 4.00 13.56 -1.55
C GLY A 151 2.78 13.18 -2.41
N PRO A 152 2.81 13.45 -3.72
CA PRO A 152 1.74 13.09 -4.65
C PRO A 152 1.66 11.57 -4.82
N ARG A 153 0.70 10.94 -4.15
CA ARG A 153 0.40 9.50 -4.30
C ARG A 153 -0.41 9.24 -5.55
N ILE A 154 0.19 8.58 -6.54
CA ILE A 154 -0.53 8.02 -7.68
C ILE A 154 -0.68 6.52 -7.41
N LYS A 155 -1.89 5.99 -7.50
CA LYS A 155 -2.19 4.56 -7.24
C LYS A 155 -1.29 3.58 -8.02
N ASN A 156 -0.76 4.03 -9.16
CA ASN A 156 0.11 3.26 -10.05
C ASN A 156 1.56 3.21 -9.56
N THR A 157 1.98 4.12 -8.66
CA THR A 157 3.30 4.07 -8.02
C THR A 157 3.44 2.83 -7.14
N GLU A 158 2.36 2.45 -6.46
CA GLU A 158 2.38 1.36 -5.47
C GLU A 158 2.57 -0.01 -6.13
N MET A 159 1.93 -0.28 -7.27
CA MET A 159 2.12 -1.55 -7.97
C MET A 159 3.56 -1.70 -8.48
N ILE A 160 4.15 -0.63 -9.02
CA ILE A 160 5.54 -0.67 -9.50
C ILE A 160 6.50 -0.84 -8.32
N ALA A 161 6.27 -0.15 -7.21
CA ALA A 161 7.05 -0.33 -5.98
C ALA A 161 6.93 -1.77 -5.43
N MET A 162 5.74 -2.36 -5.48
CA MET A 162 5.51 -3.75 -5.10
C MET A 162 6.31 -4.71 -5.98
N LEU A 163 6.32 -4.50 -7.30
CA LEU A 163 7.10 -5.32 -8.23
C LEU A 163 8.61 -5.13 -8.04
N GLU A 164 9.07 -3.89 -7.85
CA GLU A 164 10.47 -3.58 -7.49
C GLU A 164 10.88 -4.37 -6.24
N ARG A 165 10.05 -4.36 -5.20
CA ARG A 165 10.33 -5.09 -3.97
C ARG A 165 10.29 -6.61 -4.17
N ALA A 166 9.31 -7.13 -4.91
CA ALA A 166 9.18 -8.57 -5.17
C ALA A 166 10.41 -9.14 -5.90
N VAL A 167 10.99 -8.38 -6.82
CA VAL A 167 12.21 -8.75 -7.56
C VAL A 167 13.47 -8.58 -6.70
N ASN A 168 13.53 -7.54 -5.85
CA ASN A 168 14.71 -7.23 -5.04
C ASN A 168 14.75 -7.88 -3.65
N SER A 169 13.69 -8.61 -3.23
CA SER A 169 13.60 -9.12 -1.87
C SER A 169 14.59 -10.27 -1.63
N PRO A 170 15.39 -10.25 -0.54
CA PRO A 170 16.33 -11.32 -0.20
C PRO A 170 15.65 -12.57 0.40
N SER A 171 14.33 -12.70 0.26
CA SER A 171 13.56 -13.80 0.85
C SER A 171 13.53 -15.01 -0.10
N PRO A 172 13.33 -16.24 0.40
CA PRO A 172 13.20 -17.44 -0.43
C PRO A 172 11.96 -17.44 -1.35
N GLN A 173 11.12 -16.41 -1.28
CA GLN A 173 9.94 -16.19 -2.13
C GLN A 173 10.20 -15.08 -3.17
N GLN A 174 11.47 -14.78 -3.46
CA GLN A 174 11.87 -13.82 -4.49
C GLN A 174 11.22 -14.18 -5.83
N LEU A 175 10.63 -13.19 -6.48
CA LEU A 175 10.05 -13.36 -7.79
C LEU A 175 11.16 -13.32 -8.84
N ASP A 176 11.43 -14.45 -9.50
CA ASP A 176 12.32 -14.44 -10.66
C ASP A 176 11.60 -13.80 -11.84
N TRP A 177 12.12 -12.66 -12.31
CA TRP A 177 11.50 -11.92 -13.40
C TRP A 177 11.57 -12.66 -14.74
N ARG A 178 12.46 -13.66 -14.88
CA ARG A 178 12.64 -14.48 -16.09
C ARG A 178 11.48 -15.43 -16.34
N ASP A 179 10.76 -15.83 -15.30
CA ASP A 179 9.59 -16.71 -15.42
C ASP A 179 8.50 -16.07 -16.29
N PHE A 180 8.52 -14.74 -16.43
CA PHE A 180 7.59 -13.98 -17.25
C PHE A 180 8.22 -13.57 -18.58
N ALA A 181 8.42 -14.53 -19.49
CA ALA A 181 9.10 -14.31 -20.77
C ALA A 181 8.44 -13.25 -21.69
N HIS A 182 7.11 -13.14 -21.66
CA HIS A 182 6.36 -12.16 -22.44
C HIS A 182 5.51 -11.27 -21.53
N ARG A 183 5.82 -9.98 -21.52
CA ARG A 183 5.20 -9.01 -20.60
C ARG A 183 4.52 -7.91 -21.40
N THR A 184 3.25 -7.66 -21.09
CA THR A 184 2.50 -6.56 -21.72
C THR A 184 2.02 -5.59 -20.66
N TRP A 185 2.54 -4.37 -20.70
CA TRP A 185 2.11 -3.28 -19.83
C TRP A 185 0.97 -2.53 -20.50
N VAL A 186 -0.21 -2.60 -19.91
CA VAL A 186 -1.38 -1.86 -20.42
C VAL A 186 -1.54 -0.57 -19.63
N VAL A 187 -1.46 0.57 -20.33
CA VAL A 187 -1.49 1.90 -19.74
C VAL A 187 -2.56 2.75 -20.42
N GLY A 188 -3.22 3.66 -19.70
CA GLY A 188 -4.15 4.60 -20.31
C GLY A 188 -3.45 5.52 -21.31
N GLU A 189 -4.13 5.91 -22.40
CA GLU A 189 -3.60 6.85 -23.40
C GLU A 189 -3.05 8.15 -22.77
N ASP A 190 -3.71 8.64 -21.73
CA ASP A 190 -3.36 9.88 -21.02
C ASP A 190 -2.32 9.68 -19.88
N ASP A 191 -1.81 8.47 -19.66
CA ASP A 191 -0.98 8.12 -18.48
C ASP A 191 0.48 7.83 -18.85
N GLU A 192 1.16 8.84 -19.40
CA GLU A 192 2.56 8.73 -19.81
C GLU A 192 3.53 8.50 -18.64
N LEU A 193 3.16 8.96 -17.45
CA LEU A 193 3.94 8.74 -16.23
C LEU A 193 4.02 7.24 -15.89
N SER A 194 2.91 6.52 -15.99
CA SER A 194 2.90 5.08 -15.73
C SER A 194 3.66 4.31 -16.80
N ALA A 195 3.57 4.72 -18.08
CA ALA A 195 4.37 4.13 -19.15
C ALA A 195 5.89 4.34 -18.94
N THR A 196 6.29 5.53 -18.53
CA THR A 196 7.71 5.85 -18.23
C THR A 196 8.23 5.02 -17.07
N ARG A 197 7.42 4.82 -16.01
CA ARG A 197 7.82 4.01 -14.86
C ARG A 197 7.90 2.53 -15.20
N ALA A 198 6.97 1.99 -16.00
CA ALA A 198 7.05 0.62 -16.49
C ALA A 198 8.35 0.38 -17.27
N LYS A 199 8.72 1.32 -18.15
CA LYS A 199 10.00 1.27 -18.88
C LYS A 199 11.21 1.25 -17.95
N LYS A 200 11.28 2.17 -16.99
CA LYS A 200 12.38 2.23 -16.01
C LYS A 200 12.48 0.95 -15.17
N PHE A 201 11.34 0.38 -14.80
CA PHE A 201 11.29 -0.85 -14.03
C PHE A 201 11.83 -2.04 -14.85
N GLU A 202 11.43 -2.18 -16.12
CA GLU A 202 11.95 -3.24 -17.00
C GLU A 202 13.46 -3.12 -17.24
N GLU A 203 13.98 -1.90 -17.41
CA GLU A 203 15.43 -1.63 -17.50
C GLU A 203 16.16 -2.08 -16.23
N LEU A 204 15.60 -1.76 -15.06
CA LEU A 204 16.16 -2.12 -13.75
C LEU A 204 16.11 -3.63 -13.50
N ALA A 205 14.96 -4.29 -13.73
CA ALA A 205 14.79 -5.73 -13.53
C ALA A 205 15.72 -6.55 -14.44
N THR A 206 15.92 -6.12 -15.68
CA THR A 206 16.85 -6.75 -16.63
C THR A 206 18.30 -6.67 -16.14
N SER A 207 18.70 -5.52 -15.58
CA SER A 207 20.06 -5.31 -15.07
C SER A 207 20.39 -6.19 -13.86
N LEU A 208 19.44 -6.37 -12.94
CA LEU A 208 19.58 -7.22 -11.74
C LEU A 208 19.75 -8.69 -12.12
N THR A 209 18.92 -9.16 -13.04
CA THR A 209 18.95 -10.54 -13.56
C THR A 209 20.29 -10.87 -14.22
N SER A 210 20.88 -9.89 -14.92
CA SER A 210 22.19 -10.05 -15.58
C SER A 210 23.35 -10.18 -14.59
N GLN A 211 23.29 -9.48 -13.46
CA GLN A 211 24.31 -9.54 -12.40
C GLN A 211 24.27 -10.88 -11.64
N GLU A 212 23.08 -11.41 -11.33
CA GLU A 212 22.94 -12.74 -10.71
C GLU A 212 23.47 -13.86 -11.61
N THR A 213 23.25 -13.76 -12.93
CA THR A 213 23.74 -14.71 -13.92
C THR A 213 25.28 -14.73 -14.00
N ALA A 214 25.92 -13.57 -13.81
CA ALA A 214 27.38 -13.48 -13.75
C ALA A 214 27.97 -14.12 -12.48
N MET A 215 27.23 -14.12 -11.36
CA MET A 215 27.65 -14.76 -10.11
C MET A 215 27.36 -16.27 -10.05
N ARG A 216 26.28 -16.75 -10.68
CA ARG A 216 25.80 -18.14 -10.47
C ARG A 216 26.53 -19.22 -11.28
N GLY A 217 27.54 -18.85 -12.07
CA GLY A 217 28.39 -19.80 -12.79
C GLY A 217 27.68 -20.48 -13.96
N LYS A 218 28.45 -20.75 -15.02
CA LYS A 218 27.99 -21.30 -16.31
C LYS A 218 27.35 -22.69 -16.16
N VAL A 219 26.05 -22.75 -15.93
CA VAL A 219 25.21 -23.90 -16.31
C VAL A 219 24.01 -23.33 -17.04
N ARG A 220 24.08 -23.31 -18.37
CA ARG A 220 22.91 -23.01 -19.21
C ARG A 220 21.94 -24.17 -19.08
N ALA A 221 20.94 -24.02 -18.22
CA ALA A 221 19.79 -24.92 -18.22
C ALA A 221 19.06 -24.80 -19.56
N TYR A 222 18.49 -25.90 -20.05
CA TYR A 222 17.72 -25.94 -21.31
C TYR A 222 16.52 -24.95 -21.35
N THR A 223 16.15 -24.38 -20.21
CA THR A 223 15.07 -23.39 -20.02
C THR A 223 15.57 -21.93 -20.01
N ASP A 224 16.81 -21.65 -20.42
CA ASP A 224 17.38 -20.29 -20.46
C ASP A 224 16.77 -19.47 -21.61
N HIS A 225 15.49 -19.12 -21.47
CA HIS A 225 14.89 -18.04 -22.23
C HIS A 225 15.57 -16.75 -21.77
N GLY A 226 16.04 -15.92 -22.71
CA GLY A 226 16.77 -14.68 -22.40
C GLY A 226 15.98 -13.68 -21.53
N PRO A 227 16.36 -12.39 -21.45
CA PRO A 227 15.76 -11.40 -20.52
C PRO A 227 14.24 -11.11 -20.67
N GLY A 228 13.55 -11.86 -21.54
CA GLY A 228 12.14 -11.70 -21.88
C GLY A 228 11.90 -10.46 -22.74
N SER A 229 10.79 -10.46 -23.47
CA SER A 229 10.33 -9.31 -24.25
C SER A 229 9.23 -8.58 -23.49
N TYR A 230 9.29 -7.25 -23.44
CA TYR A 230 8.19 -6.44 -22.92
C TYR A 230 7.62 -5.51 -24.01
N GLU A 231 6.32 -5.26 -23.94
CA GLU A 231 5.61 -4.32 -24.81
C GLU A 231 4.72 -3.40 -23.96
N ILE A 232 4.63 -2.12 -24.33
CA ILE A 232 3.73 -1.16 -23.67
C ILE A 232 2.59 -0.85 -24.64
N LYS A 233 1.37 -1.24 -24.28
CA LYS A 233 0.15 -0.97 -25.07
C LYS A 233 -0.70 0.10 -24.40
N LYS A 234 -1.02 1.14 -25.16
CA LYS A 234 -1.92 2.20 -24.71
C LYS A 234 -3.38 1.82 -24.97
N VAL A 235 -4.26 2.09 -24.02
CA VAL A 235 -5.71 1.87 -24.14
C VAL A 235 -6.49 3.16 -23.87
N PRO A 236 -7.60 3.39 -24.59
CA PRO A 236 -8.45 4.53 -24.35
C PRO A 236 -9.03 4.46 -22.95
N ARG A 237 -9.16 5.61 -22.31
CA ARG A 237 -9.64 5.70 -20.94
C ARG A 237 -11.10 5.26 -20.83
N ALA A 238 -11.40 4.34 -19.93
CA ALA A 238 -12.76 3.82 -19.75
C ALA A 238 -13.79 4.91 -19.38
N ARG A 239 -13.36 5.95 -18.64
CA ARG A 239 -14.17 7.12 -18.33
C ARG A 239 -13.29 8.35 -18.11
N ALA A 240 -13.59 9.44 -18.81
CA ALA A 240 -12.91 10.71 -18.63
C ALA A 240 -13.33 11.39 -17.31
N ILE A 241 -12.47 12.26 -16.78
CA ILE A 241 -12.79 13.06 -15.59
C ILE A 241 -13.91 14.03 -15.98
N TYR A 242 -14.94 14.16 -15.14
CA TYR A 242 -16.16 14.96 -15.39
C TYR A 242 -17.07 14.47 -16.52
N GLN A 243 -16.85 13.26 -17.05
CA GLN A 243 -17.74 12.67 -18.04
C GLN A 243 -19.11 12.34 -17.43
N SER A 244 -20.17 12.72 -18.16
CA SER A 244 -21.56 12.38 -17.81
C SER A 244 -21.77 10.86 -17.74
N PRO A 245 -22.57 10.35 -16.79
CA PRO A 245 -22.93 8.94 -16.73
C PRO A 245 -23.60 8.40 -18.01
N LEU A 246 -24.22 9.26 -18.82
CA LEU A 246 -24.90 8.86 -20.04
C LEU A 246 -23.95 8.59 -21.22
N THR A 247 -22.82 9.30 -21.31
CA THR A 247 -21.81 9.08 -22.35
C THR A 247 -20.75 8.07 -21.93
N SER A 248 -20.66 7.79 -20.63
CA SER A 248 -19.70 6.84 -20.05
C SER A 248 -19.79 5.43 -20.66
N PRO A 249 -20.97 4.83 -20.96
CA PRO A 249 -21.06 3.50 -21.56
C PRO A 249 -20.34 3.36 -22.89
N PHE A 250 -20.38 4.39 -23.75
CA PHE A 250 -19.68 4.37 -25.04
C PHE A 250 -18.15 4.37 -24.87
N SER A 251 -17.64 5.17 -23.94
CA SER A 251 -16.21 5.18 -23.62
C SER A 251 -15.75 3.86 -22.98
N VAL A 252 -16.58 3.29 -22.10
CA VAL A 252 -16.35 1.96 -21.52
C VAL A 252 -16.32 0.89 -22.61
N LEU A 253 -17.26 0.92 -23.56
CA LEU A 253 -17.30 -0.03 -24.67
C LEU A 253 -16.08 0.08 -25.57
N ARG A 254 -15.65 1.31 -25.91
CA ARG A 254 -14.41 1.53 -26.68
C ARG A 254 -13.19 0.98 -25.94
N CYS A 255 -13.11 1.22 -24.62
CA CYS A 255 -12.07 0.64 -23.78
C CYS A 255 -12.14 -0.89 -23.75
N PHE A 256 -13.34 -1.47 -23.66
CA PHE A 256 -13.56 -2.91 -23.67
C PHE A 256 -13.08 -3.56 -24.97
N ILE A 257 -13.42 -2.98 -26.12
CA ILE A 257 -12.98 -3.48 -27.43
C ILE A 257 -11.45 -3.42 -27.53
N ALA A 258 -10.82 -2.34 -27.06
CA ALA A 258 -9.36 -2.25 -27.04
C ALA A 258 -8.73 -3.31 -26.12
N CYS A 259 -9.29 -3.53 -24.92
CA CYS A 259 -8.83 -4.56 -23.99
C CYS A 259 -8.98 -5.97 -24.59
N TRP A 260 -10.14 -6.24 -25.21
CA TRP A 260 -10.42 -7.50 -25.90
C TRP A 260 -9.41 -7.76 -27.03
N SER A 261 -9.14 -6.74 -27.85
CA SER A 261 -8.16 -6.83 -28.92
C SER A 261 -6.76 -7.14 -28.38
N ILE A 262 -6.34 -6.47 -27.31
CA ILE A 262 -5.04 -6.73 -26.68
C ILE A 262 -4.93 -8.17 -26.17
N LEU A 263 -5.95 -8.68 -25.47
CA LEU A 263 -5.97 -10.03 -24.92
C LEU A 263 -6.03 -11.13 -25.99
N THR A 264 -6.57 -10.81 -27.19
CA THR A 264 -6.72 -11.77 -28.29
C THR A 264 -5.66 -11.60 -29.39
N THR A 265 -4.77 -10.59 -29.29
CA THR A 265 -3.72 -10.32 -30.27
C THR A 265 -2.74 -11.50 -30.30
N GLY A 266 -2.59 -12.14 -31.45
CA GLY A 266 -1.66 -13.25 -31.63
C GLY A 266 -2.19 -14.62 -31.18
N VAL A 267 -3.41 -14.69 -30.63
CA VAL A 267 -4.03 -15.97 -30.24
C VAL A 267 -4.69 -16.62 -31.44
N TYR A 268 -4.17 -17.80 -31.83
CA TYR A 268 -4.72 -18.61 -32.91
C TYR A 268 -5.45 -19.84 -32.36
N PRO A 269 -6.55 -20.29 -33.00
CA PRO A 269 -7.19 -21.55 -32.64
C PRO A 269 -6.21 -22.71 -32.84
N GLU A 270 -6.28 -23.71 -31.96
CA GLU A 270 -5.38 -24.87 -31.93
C GLU A 270 -5.31 -25.61 -33.27
N ASP A 271 -6.44 -25.65 -33.99
CA ASP A 271 -6.58 -26.30 -35.29
C ASP A 271 -5.77 -25.64 -36.43
N VAL A 272 -5.34 -24.38 -36.24
CA VAL A 272 -4.66 -23.57 -37.28
C VAL A 272 -3.14 -23.56 -37.13
N SER A 273 -2.62 -24.20 -36.08
CA SER A 273 -1.17 -24.38 -35.82
C SER A 273 -0.44 -25.11 -36.96
N ALA A 274 -1.19 -25.77 -37.85
CA ALA A 274 -0.69 -26.49 -39.03
C ALA A 274 -0.56 -25.62 -40.31
N MET A 275 -1.00 -24.36 -40.32
CA MET A 275 -1.01 -23.54 -41.56
C MET A 275 0.30 -22.77 -41.76
N GLN A 276 1.02 -23.09 -42.85
CA GLN A 276 2.41 -22.71 -43.13
C GLN A 276 2.69 -21.20 -43.35
N HIS A 277 1.68 -20.32 -43.36
CA HIS A 277 1.82 -18.89 -43.71
C HIS A 277 1.79 -17.89 -42.55
N ILE A 278 1.92 -18.34 -41.30
CA ILE A 278 2.00 -17.42 -40.14
C ILE A 278 3.41 -16.80 -40.07
N PRO A 279 3.55 -15.45 -39.96
CA PRO A 279 4.84 -14.80 -39.76
C PRO A 279 5.58 -15.42 -38.57
N ALA A 280 6.89 -15.69 -38.73
CA ALA A 280 7.69 -16.39 -37.71
C ALA A 280 7.69 -15.68 -36.33
N ASP A 281 7.45 -14.37 -36.30
CA ASP A 281 7.35 -13.53 -35.10
C ASP A 281 6.02 -13.70 -34.34
N THR A 282 4.99 -14.31 -34.95
CA THR A 282 3.64 -14.47 -34.37
C THR A 282 3.28 -15.93 -34.06
N LYS A 283 4.14 -16.89 -34.41
CA LYS A 283 3.99 -18.30 -34.05
C LYS A 283 4.27 -18.46 -32.55
N GLY A 284 3.23 -18.43 -31.71
CA GLY A 284 3.32 -18.94 -30.32
C GLY A 284 2.81 -18.03 -29.20
N ARG A 285 2.15 -16.90 -29.48
CA ARG A 285 1.51 -16.12 -28.41
C ARG A 285 0.14 -16.70 -28.05
N ASP A 286 0.07 -17.38 -26.91
CA ASP A 286 -1.19 -17.81 -26.28
C ASP A 286 -1.77 -16.67 -25.41
N TYR A 287 -2.95 -16.89 -24.82
CA TYR A 287 -3.51 -15.98 -23.82
C TYR A 287 -2.53 -15.73 -22.66
N PRO A 288 -2.55 -14.54 -22.02
CA PRO A 288 -1.68 -14.27 -20.88
C PRO A 288 -2.03 -15.20 -19.72
N ASP A 289 -1.02 -15.72 -19.04
CA ASP A 289 -1.20 -16.57 -17.85
C ASP A 289 -1.88 -15.84 -16.70
N ILE A 290 -1.37 -14.64 -16.43
CA ILE A 290 -1.75 -13.82 -15.29
C ILE A 290 -1.99 -12.39 -15.77
N ILE A 291 -3.08 -11.79 -15.30
CA ILE A 291 -3.44 -10.40 -15.48
C ILE A 291 -3.37 -9.73 -14.11
N LEU A 292 -2.34 -8.91 -13.91
CA LEU A 292 -2.16 -8.10 -12.70
C LEU A 292 -2.74 -6.70 -12.95
N VAL A 293 -3.65 -6.24 -12.08
CA VAL A 293 -4.31 -4.94 -12.22
C VAL A 293 -4.43 -4.19 -10.89
N ASN A 294 -4.28 -2.86 -10.94
CA ASN A 294 -4.67 -1.93 -9.87
C ASN A 294 -5.77 -0.99 -10.39
N GLY A 295 -6.55 -0.37 -9.50
CA GLY A 295 -7.71 0.44 -9.90
C GLY A 295 -7.32 1.83 -10.41
N PRO A 296 -7.81 2.28 -11.59
CA PRO A 296 -9.22 2.66 -11.76
C PRO A 296 -9.93 1.99 -12.96
N ALA A 297 -11.07 2.52 -13.42
CA ALA A 297 -12.05 1.89 -14.33
C ALA A 297 -11.47 1.11 -15.54
N THR A 298 -10.38 1.55 -16.15
CA THR A 298 -9.71 0.83 -17.25
C THR A 298 -9.26 -0.58 -16.82
N GLY A 299 -8.66 -0.74 -15.63
CA GLY A 299 -8.29 -2.04 -15.10
C GLY A 299 -9.51 -2.93 -14.82
N THR A 300 -10.64 -2.33 -14.41
CA THR A 300 -11.92 -3.05 -14.27
C THR A 300 -12.42 -3.58 -15.61
N VAL A 301 -12.31 -2.77 -16.66
CA VAL A 301 -12.71 -3.16 -18.03
C VAL A 301 -11.80 -4.25 -18.58
N MET A 302 -10.49 -4.22 -18.28
CA MET A 302 -9.54 -5.29 -18.65
C MET A 302 -9.96 -6.63 -18.05
N VAL A 303 -10.27 -6.64 -16.74
CA VAL A 303 -10.77 -7.86 -16.08
C VAL A 303 -12.08 -8.30 -16.69
N LEU A 304 -13.02 -7.39 -16.93
CA LEU A 304 -14.30 -7.72 -17.57
C LEU A 304 -14.11 -8.37 -18.94
N ALA A 305 -13.18 -7.87 -19.77
CA ALA A 305 -12.84 -8.48 -21.06
C ALA A 305 -12.28 -9.90 -20.88
N SER A 306 -11.37 -10.10 -19.92
CA SER A 306 -10.82 -11.43 -19.63
C SER A 306 -11.87 -12.42 -19.13
N VAL A 307 -12.81 -11.97 -18.29
CA VAL A 307 -13.91 -12.78 -17.76
C VAL A 307 -14.87 -13.13 -18.89
N ALA A 308 -15.20 -12.19 -19.77
CA ALA A 308 -16.05 -12.44 -20.93
C ALA A 308 -15.41 -13.45 -21.90
N LEU A 309 -14.11 -13.31 -22.20
CA LEU A 309 -13.36 -14.27 -23.03
C LEU A 309 -13.40 -15.69 -22.45
N ARG A 310 -13.18 -15.83 -21.13
CA ARG A 310 -13.27 -17.11 -20.42
C ARG A 310 -14.72 -17.63 -20.40
N PHE A 311 -15.71 -16.78 -20.15
CA PHE A 311 -17.11 -17.19 -20.08
C PHE A 311 -17.62 -17.80 -21.40
N PHE A 312 -17.21 -17.23 -22.54
CA PHE A 312 -17.56 -17.74 -23.87
C PHE A 312 -16.58 -18.78 -24.42
N ASP A 313 -15.57 -19.19 -23.64
CA ASP A 313 -14.45 -20.05 -24.06
C ASP A 313 -13.85 -19.66 -25.42
N TYR A 314 -13.73 -18.35 -25.68
CA TYR A 314 -13.31 -17.84 -26.97
C TYR A 314 -11.90 -18.36 -27.29
N LYS A 315 -11.75 -19.12 -28.39
CA LYS A 315 -10.49 -19.79 -28.79
C LYS A 315 -9.83 -20.62 -27.67
N GLY A 316 -10.62 -21.26 -26.81
CA GLY A 316 -10.12 -22.13 -25.72
C GLY A 316 -9.59 -21.38 -24.50
N ALA A 317 -10.01 -20.14 -24.30
CA ALA A 317 -9.60 -19.29 -23.17
C ALA A 317 -9.81 -19.95 -21.79
N ALA A 318 -10.93 -20.63 -21.58
CA ALA A 318 -11.28 -21.27 -20.31
C ALA A 318 -10.67 -22.66 -20.20
N THR A 319 -10.74 -23.44 -21.28
CA THR A 319 -10.22 -24.81 -21.33
C THR A 319 -8.71 -24.88 -21.12
N ARG A 320 -7.96 -23.83 -21.53
CA ARG A 320 -6.52 -23.71 -21.31
C ARG A 320 -6.11 -23.13 -19.94
N PHE A 321 -7.07 -22.80 -19.07
CA PHE A 321 -6.82 -22.22 -17.73
C PHE A 321 -5.96 -20.94 -17.71
N ARG A 322 -6.04 -20.13 -18.77
CA ARG A 322 -5.31 -18.86 -18.91
C ARG A 322 -6.10 -17.69 -18.33
N MET A 323 -5.48 -16.50 -18.35
CA MET A 323 -6.05 -15.22 -17.91
C MET A 323 -6.50 -15.21 -16.45
N ARG A 324 -5.67 -15.78 -15.56
CA ARG A 324 -5.91 -15.67 -14.12
C ARG A 324 -5.75 -14.22 -13.69
N THR A 325 -6.68 -13.70 -12.93
CA THR A 325 -6.77 -12.28 -12.60
C THR A 325 -6.39 -12.03 -11.15
N LEU A 326 -5.43 -11.14 -10.94
CA LEU A 326 -5.01 -10.65 -9.64
C LEU A 326 -5.29 -9.14 -9.56
N TYR A 327 -6.22 -8.75 -8.68
CA TYR A 327 -6.44 -7.35 -8.37
C TYR A 327 -5.73 -6.98 -7.08
N VAL A 328 -5.01 -5.87 -7.11
CA VAL A 328 -4.38 -5.28 -5.92
C VAL A 328 -4.99 -3.92 -5.66
N GLU A 329 -5.69 -3.78 -4.52
CA GLU A 329 -6.21 -2.48 -4.09
C GLU A 329 -5.07 -1.62 -3.53
N SER A 330 -5.12 -0.34 -3.85
CA SER A 330 -4.11 0.64 -3.44
C SER A 330 -4.30 1.10 -1.99
N TRP A 331 -3.19 1.43 -1.33
CA TRP A 331 -3.11 2.07 0.00
C TRP A 331 -3.91 3.37 0.10
N ALA A 332 -4.23 4.01 -1.02
CA ALA A 332 -5.10 5.18 -1.06
C ALA A 332 -6.50 4.94 -0.44
N ARG A 333 -6.89 3.69 -0.16
CA ARG A 333 -8.16 3.32 0.48
C ARG A 333 -7.91 2.39 1.65
N VAL A 334 -8.29 2.84 2.84
CA VAL A 334 -8.11 2.11 4.12
C VAL A 334 -9.41 1.86 4.88
N LYS A 335 -10.47 2.61 4.57
CA LYS A 335 -11.77 2.50 5.26
C LYS A 335 -12.77 1.63 4.51
N ARG A 336 -12.80 1.73 3.19
CA ARG A 336 -13.70 1.00 2.29
C ARG A 336 -13.00 0.71 0.97
N LEU A 337 -13.31 -0.43 0.36
CA LEU A 337 -12.87 -0.77 -0.99
C LEU A 337 -13.30 0.31 -1.99
N SER A 338 -12.49 0.53 -3.03
CA SER A 338 -12.88 1.41 -4.13
C SER A 338 -14.12 0.86 -4.86
N LEU A 339 -14.80 1.68 -5.66
CA LEU A 339 -15.92 1.16 -6.47
C LEU A 339 -15.44 0.02 -7.39
N SER A 340 -14.27 0.19 -8.03
CA SER A 340 -13.60 -0.86 -8.78
C SER A 340 -13.30 -2.07 -7.91
N GLY A 341 -12.74 -1.89 -6.72
CA GLY A 341 -12.42 -2.98 -5.79
C GLY A 341 -13.67 -3.76 -5.34
N ARG A 342 -14.79 -3.08 -5.07
CA ARG A 342 -16.06 -3.75 -4.73
C ARG A 342 -16.61 -4.59 -5.88
N ILE A 343 -16.55 -4.08 -7.11
CA ILE A 343 -16.99 -4.83 -8.30
C ILE A 343 -16.04 -6.00 -8.54
N LEU A 344 -14.74 -5.73 -8.57
CA LEU A 344 -13.71 -6.71 -8.91
C LEU A 344 -13.58 -7.80 -7.86
N ALA A 345 -13.82 -7.53 -6.57
CA ALA A 345 -13.76 -8.54 -5.51
C ALA A 345 -14.70 -9.75 -5.72
N HIS A 346 -15.68 -9.64 -6.61
CA HIS A 346 -16.57 -10.75 -7.01
C HIS A 346 -16.19 -11.39 -8.35
N MET A 347 -15.36 -10.73 -9.16
CA MET A 347 -15.04 -11.14 -10.54
C MET A 347 -13.63 -11.70 -10.71
N VAL A 348 -12.68 -11.23 -9.90
CA VAL A 348 -11.28 -11.67 -10.01
C VAL A 348 -11.05 -12.98 -9.30
N ASP A 349 -10.01 -13.69 -9.75
CA ASP A 349 -9.60 -14.95 -9.12
C ASP A 349 -9.01 -14.68 -7.72
N ARG A 350 -8.19 -13.63 -7.58
CA ARG A 350 -7.69 -13.16 -6.28
C ARG A 350 -7.76 -11.65 -6.16
N CYS A 351 -8.24 -11.17 -5.01
CA CYS A 351 -8.33 -9.76 -4.68
C CYS A 351 -7.46 -9.50 -3.44
N LEU A 352 -6.33 -8.83 -3.60
CA LEU A 352 -5.43 -8.50 -2.51
C LEU A 352 -5.68 -7.10 -2.00
N VAL A 353 -5.82 -6.98 -0.69
CA VAL A 353 -5.91 -5.70 0.01
C VAL A 353 -4.70 -5.52 0.90
N GLN A 354 -4.23 -4.27 0.98
CA GLN A 354 -3.05 -3.91 1.76
C GLN A 354 -3.41 -3.39 3.15
N TRP A 355 -4.71 -3.29 3.47
CA TRP A 355 -5.20 -2.81 4.76
C TRP A 355 -6.11 -3.85 5.43
N PRO A 356 -5.87 -4.19 6.71
CA PRO A 356 -6.58 -5.29 7.38
C PRO A 356 -8.08 -5.02 7.59
N LEU A 357 -8.49 -3.77 7.71
CA LEU A 357 -9.92 -3.42 7.80
C LEU A 357 -10.66 -3.63 6.48
N LEU A 358 -9.96 -3.94 5.39
CA LEU A 358 -10.57 -4.25 4.10
C LEU A 358 -10.62 -5.76 3.83
N ASP A 359 -10.11 -6.58 4.75
CA ASP A 359 -10.21 -8.03 4.68
C ASP A 359 -11.70 -8.45 4.64
N ALA A 360 -12.03 -9.38 3.74
CA ALA A 360 -13.37 -9.93 3.61
C ALA A 360 -13.88 -10.53 4.92
N LYS A 361 -12.98 -11.05 5.77
CA LYS A 361 -13.34 -11.60 7.08
C LYS A 361 -13.82 -10.55 8.08
N LYS A 362 -13.49 -9.26 7.89
CA LYS A 362 -13.77 -8.21 8.87
C LYS A 362 -14.85 -7.22 8.41
N THR A 363 -14.96 -6.89 7.12
CA THR A 363 -15.77 -5.71 6.75
C THR A 363 -16.26 -5.61 5.29
N GLY A 364 -16.00 -6.58 4.40
CA GLY A 364 -16.23 -6.40 2.96
C GLY A 364 -17.01 -7.54 2.28
N PRO A 365 -17.90 -7.24 1.31
CA PRO A 365 -18.43 -8.27 0.42
C PRO A 365 -17.33 -8.73 -0.56
N GLY A 366 -17.11 -10.05 -0.69
CA GLY A 366 -16.27 -10.63 -1.74
C GLY A 366 -15.06 -11.45 -1.25
N ARG A 367 -14.10 -11.69 -2.16
CA ARG A 367 -12.90 -12.53 -1.96
C ARG A 367 -11.63 -11.71 -1.62
N ALA A 368 -11.79 -10.61 -0.90
CA ALA A 368 -10.68 -9.73 -0.55
C ALA A 368 -9.81 -10.34 0.55
N GLU A 369 -8.53 -10.58 0.27
CA GLU A 369 -7.56 -11.19 1.18
C GLU A 369 -6.52 -10.16 1.61
N PHE A 370 -6.34 -10.02 2.92
CA PHE A 370 -5.22 -9.27 3.48
C PHE A 370 -4.01 -10.19 3.65
N GLN A 371 -2.88 -9.87 3.00
CA GLN A 371 -1.62 -10.63 3.12
C GLN A 371 -0.43 -9.78 3.60
N GLY A 372 -0.66 -8.54 4.04
CA GLY A 372 0.40 -7.63 4.48
C GLY A 372 0.57 -6.39 3.59
N CYS A 373 1.60 -5.60 3.90
CA CYS A 373 2.06 -4.51 3.06
C CYS A 373 2.99 -5.05 1.97
N PHE A 374 2.63 -4.86 0.70
CA PHE A 374 3.45 -5.31 -0.42
C PHE A 374 4.39 -4.23 -0.96
N VAL A 375 4.25 -2.99 -0.48
CA VAL A 375 5.09 -1.83 -0.82
C VAL A 375 6.24 -1.73 0.14
#